data_AF-A0A8V0XXX9-F1
#
_entry.id   AF-A0A8V0XXX9-F1
#
_cell.length_a   1.000
_cell.length_b   1.000
_cell.length_c   1.000
_cell.angle_alpha   90.00
_cell.angle_beta   90.00
_cell.angle_gamma   90.00
#
_symmetry.space_group_name_H-M   'P 1'
#
loop_
_entity.id
_entity.type
_entity.pdbx_description
1 polymer ?
#
loop_
_entity_poly.entity_id
_entity_poly.type
_entity_poly.pdbx_seq_one_letter_code
_entity_poly.pdbx_strand_id
1 'polypeptide(L)'
;MKRHRASSGKRGETADGGRVKRPTKSHNQQGPTSQKRGTVGKGDKRAQKRKLVTQAVRREDEEHEDSSSAGEKGHSKKVKLSSAKVESWQPLSASSRKFLESVMDSGILSILCQQSKGKEDVQKHLNLLKERVLRVFKTLKVPSGKLSNLNNVLSFQVAQKQMLEMNETALVQLQEEINEAEKSAERTEETILRLQHDIQVLKSQLEEEEKKARKLCREGDTKELHLPELPKCSLQAPTLQEEILMVKNQKGLLEDMNTIQQSADMRNMLTFIEKIYEKVDFV
;
A
#
# COMPACT_ATOMS: atom_id res chain seq x y z
N MET A 1 44.82 16.85 27.88
CA MET A 1 45.40 15.74 28.70
C MET A 1 45.24 14.43 27.96
N LYS A 2 46.20 13.50 28.08
CA LYS A 2 46.13 12.13 27.50
C LYS A 2 45.08 11.29 28.24
N ARG A 3 44.38 10.36 27.55
CA ARG A 3 44.64 8.89 27.59
C ARG A 3 44.04 8.20 26.35
N HIS A 4 44.73 7.16 25.85
CA HIS A 4 44.31 6.26 24.76
C HIS A 4 44.37 4.79 25.23
N ARG A 5 43.79 3.90 24.42
CA ARG A 5 43.78 2.41 24.39
C ARG A 5 42.53 1.79 25.04
N ALA A 6 41.68 0.99 24.37
CA ALA A 6 41.71 0.14 23.16
C ALA A 6 42.25 -1.31 23.33
N SER A 7 41.38 -2.28 23.03
CA SER A 7 41.58 -3.70 22.59
C SER A 7 40.28 -4.48 22.90
N SER A 8 39.44 -4.85 21.92
CA SER A 8 39.48 -6.01 21.01
C SER A 8 39.07 -7.36 21.67
N GLY A 9 38.29 -8.25 21.03
CA GLY A 9 37.62 -8.16 19.71
C GLY A 9 37.05 -9.52 19.24
N LYS A 10 36.62 -9.60 17.96
CA LYS A 10 36.24 -10.82 17.18
C LYS A 10 35.00 -11.61 17.68
N ARG A 11 34.23 -12.35 16.85
CA ARG A 11 34.00 -12.45 15.37
C ARG A 11 32.87 -13.48 15.17
N GLY A 12 31.93 -13.30 14.23
CA GLY A 12 30.98 -14.38 13.89
C GLY A 12 29.72 -14.03 13.07
N GLU A 13 29.86 -13.83 11.76
CA GLU A 13 28.84 -14.24 10.77
C GLU A 13 28.84 -15.80 10.68
N THR A 14 27.85 -16.56 10.18
CA THR A 14 26.79 -16.42 9.15
C THR A 14 25.57 -17.29 9.57
N ALA A 15 24.31 -16.92 9.31
CA ALA A 15 23.46 -17.16 8.11
C ALA A 15 22.84 -18.58 7.95
N ASP A 16 21.63 -18.57 7.40
CA ASP A 16 20.63 -19.65 7.25
C ASP A 16 20.91 -20.63 6.08
N GLY A 17 20.24 -21.79 6.04
CA GLY A 17 20.22 -22.70 4.88
C GLY A 17 20.00 -24.19 5.22
N GLY A 18 18.75 -24.66 5.22
CA GLY A 18 18.41 -26.07 5.49
C GLY A 18 18.23 -26.97 4.26
N ARG A 19 18.15 -28.31 4.46
CA ARG A 19 17.49 -29.21 3.47
C ARG A 19 17.03 -30.59 4.00
N VAL A 20 15.70 -30.76 4.01
CA VAL A 20 14.89 -31.93 3.59
C VAL A 20 15.54 -33.33 3.47
N LYS A 21 14.93 -34.34 4.13
CA LYS A 21 14.54 -35.64 3.53
C LYS A 21 13.50 -36.41 4.39
N ARG A 22 12.49 -36.99 3.75
CA ARG A 22 11.47 -37.94 4.28
C ARG A 22 11.90 -39.40 3.96
N PRO A 23 11.04 -40.45 4.06
CA PRO A 23 10.09 -40.90 5.09
C PRO A 23 10.36 -42.36 5.55
N THR A 24 9.64 -42.88 6.56
CA THR A 24 9.28 -44.34 6.64
C THR A 24 8.03 -44.59 7.48
N LYS A 25 7.57 -45.85 7.52
CA LYS A 25 6.19 -46.32 7.76
C LYS A 25 6.18 -47.55 8.70
N SER A 26 4.99 -47.97 9.18
CA SER A 26 4.70 -49.31 9.75
C SER A 26 5.11 -49.52 11.24
N HIS A 27 4.53 -50.39 12.09
CA HIS A 27 3.30 -51.22 12.04
C HIS A 27 2.96 -51.79 13.45
N ASN A 28 1.69 -52.21 13.65
CA ASN A 28 1.04 -53.03 14.70
C ASN A 28 1.69 -53.34 16.08
N GLN A 29 0.85 -53.13 17.11
CA GLN A 29 0.31 -54.13 18.05
C GLN A 29 1.07 -55.45 18.34
N GLN A 30 1.23 -55.76 19.64
CA GLN A 30 0.63 -56.94 20.30
C GLN A 30 0.70 -56.82 21.85
N GLY A 31 -0.25 -57.43 22.58
CA GLY A 31 -0.24 -57.56 24.05
C GLY A 31 0.64 -58.73 24.53
N PRO A 32 0.56 -59.20 25.80
CA PRO A 32 -0.58 -60.06 26.16
C PRO A 32 -0.98 -60.18 27.67
N THR A 33 -2.10 -60.91 27.92
CA THR A 33 -2.48 -61.71 29.13
C THR A 33 -2.58 -61.03 30.53
N SER A 34 -3.33 -61.48 31.55
CA SER A 34 -4.39 -62.52 31.79
C SER A 34 -5.26 -62.04 33.00
N GLN A 35 -6.49 -62.50 33.31
CA GLN A 35 -6.85 -63.81 33.91
C GLN A 35 -8.39 -64.03 33.97
N LYS A 36 -8.84 -65.26 34.27
CA LYS A 36 -10.24 -65.78 34.20
C LYS A 36 -11.11 -65.60 35.46
N ARG A 37 -12.44 -65.46 35.26
CA ARG A 37 -13.60 -66.24 35.81
C ARG A 37 -14.92 -65.46 35.51
N GLY A 38 -16.11 -66.04 35.24
CA GLY A 38 -16.53 -67.43 35.02
C GLY A 38 -18.07 -67.59 34.90
N THR A 39 -18.58 -67.72 33.67
CA THR A 39 -19.81 -68.40 33.14
C THR A 39 -21.17 -68.46 33.91
N VAL A 40 -22.16 -67.74 33.36
CA VAL A 40 -23.59 -68.10 33.00
C VAL A 40 -24.26 -69.40 33.56
N GLY A 41 -25.53 -69.30 34.00
CA GLY A 41 -26.45 -70.46 34.14
C GLY A 41 -27.92 -70.17 34.53
N LYS A 42 -28.88 -70.44 33.63
CA LYS A 42 -30.37 -70.29 33.67
C LYS A 42 -31.13 -70.81 34.93
N GLY A 43 -32.31 -70.21 35.19
CA GLY A 43 -33.44 -70.72 36.00
C GLY A 43 -34.77 -70.02 35.62
N ASP A 44 -35.95 -70.64 35.80
CA ASP A 44 -37.17 -70.36 35.00
C ASP A 44 -38.48 -70.17 35.82
N LYS A 45 -39.55 -69.67 35.16
CA LYS A 45 -41.01 -69.75 35.47
C LYS A 45 -41.74 -68.76 36.44
N ARG A 46 -42.53 -67.88 35.77
CA ARG A 46 -44.01 -67.64 35.88
C ARG A 46 -44.73 -67.06 37.13
N ALA A 47 -45.65 -66.11 36.80
CA ALA A 47 -46.92 -65.73 37.46
C ALA A 47 -46.82 -64.88 38.76
N GLN A 48 -47.78 -63.99 39.12
CA GLN A 48 -49.15 -63.75 38.61
C GLN A 48 -49.66 -62.29 38.88
N LYS A 49 -50.56 -61.80 38.02
CA LYS A 49 -51.56 -60.70 38.14
C LYS A 49 -51.56 -59.75 39.38
N ARG A 50 -51.71 -58.43 39.11
CA ARG A 50 -52.88 -57.61 39.53
C ARG A 50 -53.06 -56.37 38.61
N LYS A 51 -54.30 -55.94 38.40
CA LYS A 51 -54.72 -54.81 37.52
C LYS A 51 -55.31 -53.67 38.35
N LEU A 52 -55.14 -52.43 37.87
CA LEU A 52 -55.99 -51.22 38.01
C LEU A 52 -55.34 -50.20 37.03
N VAL A 53 -55.94 -49.70 35.93
CA VAL A 53 -57.24 -49.00 35.73
C VAL A 53 -57.30 -47.78 36.68
N THR A 54 -57.40 -46.51 36.29
CA THR A 54 -57.79 -45.83 35.02
C THR A 54 -56.83 -44.62 34.81
N GLN A 55 -56.73 -43.86 33.71
CA GLN A 55 -57.45 -43.73 32.42
C GLN A 55 -56.49 -43.11 31.36
N ALA A 56 -56.95 -42.93 30.11
CA ALA A 56 -56.35 -42.01 29.14
C ALA A 56 -57.40 -40.96 28.69
N VAL A 57 -56.99 -39.71 28.52
CA VAL A 57 -57.75 -38.69 27.78
C VAL A 57 -56.87 -38.20 26.65
N ARG A 58 -57.17 -38.66 25.43
CA ARG A 58 -56.67 -38.02 24.22
C ARG A 58 -57.44 -36.71 24.02
N ARG A 59 -56.74 -35.67 23.60
CA ARG A 59 -57.31 -34.63 22.75
C ARG A 59 -56.49 -34.65 21.46
N GLU A 60 -57.17 -34.99 20.39
CA GLU A 60 -56.75 -34.71 19.02
C GLU A 60 -57.35 -33.33 18.71
N ASP A 61 -56.54 -32.40 18.21
CA ASP A 61 -56.99 -31.15 17.59
C ASP A 61 -56.02 -30.84 16.44
N GLU A 62 -56.58 -30.30 15.37
CA GLU A 62 -56.25 -30.52 13.96
C GLU A 62 -54.90 -30.02 13.42
N GLU A 63 -54.56 -30.54 12.24
CA GLU A 63 -53.44 -30.12 11.41
C GLU A 63 -53.69 -28.73 10.79
N HIS A 64 -52.69 -27.86 10.85
CA HIS A 64 -52.56 -26.71 9.96
C HIS A 64 -51.19 -26.75 9.28
N GLU A 65 -51.15 -27.36 8.10
CA GLU A 65 -50.30 -26.88 7.01
C GLU A 65 -50.73 -25.43 6.67
N ASP A 66 -49.90 -24.53 6.15
CA ASP A 66 -48.61 -24.69 5.48
C ASP A 66 -47.81 -23.37 5.60
N SER A 67 -46.47 -23.42 5.62
CA SER A 67 -45.53 -22.31 5.28
C SER A 67 -44.08 -22.68 5.59
N SER A 68 -43.50 -23.54 4.77
CA SER A 68 -42.07 -23.89 4.84
C SER A 68 -41.16 -22.74 4.39
N SER A 69 -40.34 -22.19 5.30
CA SER A 69 -39.16 -21.39 4.91
C SER A 69 -37.89 -22.26 5.01
N ALA A 70 -37.35 -22.67 3.87
CA ALA A 70 -36.13 -23.46 3.82
C ALA A 70 -34.88 -22.61 4.12
N GLY A 71 -34.23 -22.86 5.26
CA GLY A 71 -32.94 -22.23 5.61
C GLY A 71 -32.43 -22.70 6.97
N GLU A 72 -31.23 -23.29 6.98
CA GLU A 72 -30.48 -23.75 8.17
C GLU A 72 -31.23 -24.63 9.20
N LYS A 73 -31.02 -25.95 9.09
CA LYS A 73 -31.20 -26.88 10.22
C LYS A 73 -30.11 -26.64 11.27
N GLY A 74 -30.27 -25.57 12.06
CA GLY A 74 -29.44 -25.32 13.23
C GLY A 74 -29.45 -26.53 14.16
N HIS A 75 -28.32 -27.21 14.30
CA HIS A 75 -28.18 -28.38 15.18
C HIS A 75 -28.09 -27.94 16.65
N SER A 76 -29.19 -27.41 17.18
CA SER A 76 -29.37 -27.11 18.61
C SER A 76 -29.35 -28.40 19.42
N LYS A 77 -28.13 -28.90 19.71
CA LYS A 77 -27.90 -30.02 20.63
C LYS A 77 -28.45 -29.63 22.00
N LYS A 78 -29.70 -30.04 22.29
CA LYS A 78 -30.38 -29.84 23.57
C LYS A 78 -29.62 -30.60 24.65
N VAL A 79 -28.67 -29.93 25.30
CA VAL A 79 -27.83 -30.49 26.35
C VAL A 79 -28.74 -30.92 27.50
N LYS A 80 -28.91 -32.24 27.67
CA LYS A 80 -29.57 -32.81 28.85
C LYS A 80 -28.65 -32.60 30.05
N LEU A 81 -28.89 -31.54 30.80
CA LEU A 81 -28.23 -31.30 32.08
C LEU A 81 -28.68 -32.36 33.09
N SER A 82 -27.74 -33.04 33.73
CA SER A 82 -28.03 -33.92 34.87
C SER A 82 -28.36 -33.09 36.11
N SER A 83 -29.23 -33.60 37.01
CA SER A 83 -29.64 -32.89 38.24
C SER A 83 -28.44 -32.39 39.06
N ALA A 84 -27.45 -33.26 39.27
CA ALA A 84 -26.19 -32.93 39.95
C ALA A 84 -25.41 -31.75 39.32
N LYS A 85 -25.55 -31.52 38.01
CA LYS A 85 -24.92 -30.39 37.32
C LYS A 85 -25.72 -29.08 37.46
N VAL A 86 -27.00 -29.15 37.87
CA VAL A 86 -27.83 -27.99 38.21
C VAL A 86 -27.73 -27.67 39.70
N GLU A 87 -27.56 -28.68 40.55
CA GLU A 87 -27.35 -28.53 41.99
C GLU A 87 -26.03 -27.80 42.33
N SER A 88 -25.01 -27.92 41.48
CA SER A 88 -23.74 -27.19 41.61
C SER A 88 -23.79 -25.70 41.19
N TRP A 89 -24.95 -25.18 40.76
CA TRP A 89 -25.07 -23.78 40.35
C TRP A 89 -25.17 -22.84 41.57
N GLN A 90 -24.35 -21.79 41.57
CA GLN A 90 -24.30 -20.80 42.64
C GLN A 90 -25.25 -19.63 42.36
N PRO A 91 -25.79 -18.96 43.40
CA PRO A 91 -26.50 -17.70 43.22
C PRO A 91 -25.61 -16.64 42.54
N LEU A 92 -26.24 -15.76 41.76
CA LEU A 92 -25.54 -14.69 41.05
C LEU A 92 -24.75 -13.77 42.01
N SER A 93 -23.48 -13.49 41.68
CA SER A 93 -22.58 -12.75 42.57
C SER A 93 -23.08 -11.33 42.87
N ALA A 94 -22.67 -10.74 44.00
CA ALA A 94 -23.07 -9.38 44.36
C ALA A 94 -22.58 -8.33 43.33
N SER A 95 -21.38 -8.52 42.77
CA SER A 95 -20.81 -7.63 41.74
C SER A 95 -21.58 -7.71 40.42
N SER A 96 -21.90 -8.91 39.93
CA SER A 96 -22.67 -9.09 38.70
C SER A 96 -24.12 -8.61 38.84
N ARG A 97 -24.76 -8.79 40.01
CA ARG A 97 -26.06 -8.18 40.31
C ARG A 97 -26.02 -6.65 40.23
N LYS A 98 -25.02 -5.99 40.85
CA LYS A 98 -24.84 -4.53 40.76
C LYS A 98 -24.54 -4.05 39.33
N PHE A 99 -23.80 -4.83 38.54
CA PHE A 99 -23.55 -4.52 37.14
C PHE A 99 -24.84 -4.57 36.31
N LEU A 100 -25.64 -5.64 36.43
CA LEU A 100 -26.93 -5.75 35.75
C LEU A 100 -27.91 -4.67 36.21
N GLU A 101 -27.87 -4.29 37.49
CA GLU A 101 -28.63 -3.16 38.02
C GLU A 101 -28.26 -1.84 37.31
N SER A 102 -26.97 -1.53 37.21
CA SER A 102 -26.46 -0.35 36.50
C SER A 102 -26.83 -0.34 35.01
N VAL A 103 -26.77 -1.49 34.33
CA VAL A 103 -27.22 -1.63 32.94
C VAL A 103 -28.72 -1.36 32.81
N MET A 104 -29.54 -1.84 33.74
CA MET A 104 -30.97 -1.53 33.78
C MET A 104 -31.21 -0.03 34.04
N ASP A 105 -30.51 0.58 34.98
CA ASP A 105 -30.63 2.02 35.26
C ASP A 105 -30.23 2.89 34.07
N SER A 106 -29.16 2.53 33.36
CA SER A 106 -28.74 3.17 32.11
C SER A 106 -29.78 3.02 30.99
N GLY A 107 -30.37 1.83 30.85
CA GLY A 107 -31.46 1.58 29.90
C GLY A 107 -32.72 2.38 30.22
N ILE A 108 -33.11 2.46 31.50
CA ILE A 108 -34.24 3.29 31.96
C ILE A 108 -33.97 4.76 31.67
N LEU A 109 -32.77 5.26 31.98
CA LEU A 109 -32.38 6.65 31.70
C LEU A 109 -32.43 6.95 30.19
N SER A 110 -31.94 6.05 29.34
CA SER A 110 -32.00 6.17 27.88
C SER A 110 -33.44 6.30 27.36
N ILE A 111 -34.35 5.45 27.84
CA ILE A 111 -35.78 5.49 27.49
C ILE A 111 -36.43 6.80 27.97
N LEU A 112 -36.14 7.25 29.20
CA LEU A 112 -36.69 8.50 29.75
C LEU A 112 -36.13 9.77 29.08
N CYS A 113 -34.93 9.71 28.51
CA CYS A 113 -34.38 10.76 27.67
C CYS A 113 -35.09 10.83 26.30
N GLN A 114 -35.48 9.69 25.72
CA GLN A 114 -36.20 9.63 24.45
C GLN A 114 -37.70 9.97 24.57
N GLN A 115 -38.31 9.70 25.72
CA GLN A 115 -39.71 10.02 26.01
C GLN A 115 -39.93 11.54 26.11
N SER A 116 -40.92 12.10 25.41
CA SER A 116 -41.23 13.56 25.48
C SER A 116 -42.38 13.92 26.42
N LYS A 117 -43.29 12.97 26.74
CA LYS A 117 -44.46 13.16 27.61
C LYS A 117 -44.70 11.92 28.48
N GLY A 118 -45.24 12.11 29.70
CA GLY A 118 -45.60 11.02 30.62
C GLY A 118 -44.40 10.32 31.27
N LYS A 119 -43.30 11.04 31.51
CA LYS A 119 -42.04 10.48 32.01
C LYS A 119 -42.22 9.81 33.38
N GLU A 120 -43.00 10.41 34.27
CA GLU A 120 -43.21 9.98 35.64
C GLU A 120 -43.86 8.59 35.70
N ASP A 121 -44.86 8.32 34.84
CA ASP A 121 -45.57 7.05 34.83
C ASP A 121 -44.75 5.95 34.13
N VAL A 122 -44.07 6.30 33.04
CA VAL A 122 -43.08 5.40 32.40
C VAL A 122 -41.98 5.03 33.39
N GLN A 123 -41.45 5.99 34.15
CA GLN A 123 -40.44 5.76 35.19
C GLN A 123 -40.96 4.86 36.32
N LYS A 124 -42.20 5.06 36.81
CA LYS A 124 -42.83 4.17 37.81
C LYS A 124 -42.93 2.73 37.29
N HIS A 125 -43.39 2.54 36.05
CA HIS A 125 -43.53 1.21 35.45
C HIS A 125 -42.17 0.53 35.21
N LEU A 126 -41.17 1.28 34.72
CA LEU A 126 -39.81 0.79 34.52
C LEU A 126 -39.12 0.43 35.84
N ASN A 127 -39.29 1.23 36.90
CA ASN A 127 -38.77 0.92 38.24
C ASN A 127 -39.45 -0.32 38.85
N LEU A 128 -40.76 -0.48 38.66
CA LEU A 128 -41.47 -1.69 39.09
C LEU A 128 -40.97 -2.94 38.35
N LEU A 129 -40.64 -2.81 37.06
CA LEU A 129 -40.02 -3.87 36.26
C LEU A 129 -38.59 -4.18 36.75
N LYS A 130 -37.76 -3.16 36.99
CA LYS A 130 -36.42 -3.29 37.59
C LYS A 130 -36.48 -4.11 38.88
N GLU A 131 -37.36 -3.76 39.83
CA GLU A 131 -37.49 -4.47 41.10
C GLU A 131 -37.92 -5.94 40.95
N ARG A 132 -38.81 -6.24 39.98
CA ARG A 132 -39.20 -7.63 39.66
C ARG A 132 -38.02 -8.42 39.10
N VAL A 133 -37.26 -7.84 38.16
CA VAL A 133 -36.09 -8.48 37.54
C VAL A 133 -34.95 -8.68 38.56
N LEU A 134 -34.66 -7.67 39.40
CA LEU A 134 -33.69 -7.78 40.50
C LEU A 134 -34.07 -8.87 41.50
N ARG A 135 -35.37 -9.07 41.78
CA ARG A 135 -35.84 -10.18 42.62
C ARG A 135 -35.52 -11.53 41.99
N VAL A 136 -35.75 -11.71 40.69
CA VAL A 136 -35.37 -12.92 39.97
C VAL A 136 -33.86 -13.14 40.02
N PHE A 137 -33.04 -12.10 39.82
CA PHE A 137 -31.58 -12.19 39.91
C PHE A 137 -31.05 -12.53 41.32
N LYS A 138 -31.82 -12.30 42.40
CA LYS A 138 -31.47 -12.77 43.75
C LYS A 138 -31.65 -14.30 43.90
N THR A 139 -32.63 -14.88 43.21
CA THR A 139 -32.92 -16.33 43.23
C THR A 139 -32.28 -17.12 42.10
N LEU A 140 -31.81 -16.44 41.05
CA LEU A 140 -31.23 -17.07 39.86
C LEU A 140 -29.91 -17.75 40.22
N LYS A 141 -29.89 -19.08 40.08
CA LYS A 141 -28.67 -19.88 40.13
C LYS A 141 -28.02 -19.88 38.75
N VAL A 142 -26.71 -19.70 38.70
CA VAL A 142 -25.89 -19.70 37.48
C VAL A 142 -24.75 -20.72 37.60
N PRO A 143 -24.29 -21.32 36.48
CA PRO A 143 -23.16 -22.25 36.51
C PRO A 143 -21.91 -21.58 37.07
N SER A 144 -21.40 -22.05 38.21
CA SER A 144 -20.22 -21.49 38.87
C SER A 144 -18.90 -21.98 38.27
N GLY A 145 -18.85 -22.13 36.95
CA GLY A 145 -17.63 -22.49 36.25
C GLY A 145 -16.64 -21.32 36.32
N LYS A 146 -15.40 -21.58 36.73
CA LYS A 146 -14.29 -20.73 36.29
C LYS A 146 -14.28 -20.78 34.76
N LEU A 147 -14.76 -19.73 34.09
CA LEU A 147 -14.56 -19.56 32.66
C LEU A 147 -13.05 -19.36 32.44
N SER A 148 -12.32 -20.44 32.20
CA SER A 148 -10.95 -20.39 31.68
C SER A 148 -10.85 -19.54 30.41
N ASN A 149 -11.95 -19.50 29.63
CA ASN A 149 -12.14 -18.64 28.47
C ASN A 149 -11.98 -17.14 28.77
N LEU A 150 -12.22 -16.67 30.01
CA LEU A 150 -12.01 -15.25 30.37
C LEU A 150 -10.54 -14.87 30.54
N ASN A 151 -9.63 -15.82 30.77
CA ASN A 151 -8.19 -15.52 30.75
C ASN A 151 -7.75 -15.07 29.35
N ASN A 152 -8.37 -15.62 28.30
CA ASN A 152 -8.14 -15.19 26.92
C ASN A 152 -8.70 -13.78 26.65
N VAL A 153 -9.77 -13.38 27.37
CA VAL A 153 -10.31 -12.01 27.28
C VAL A 153 -9.36 -11.02 27.96
N LEU A 154 -8.77 -11.37 29.11
CA LEU A 154 -7.79 -10.53 29.79
C LEU A 154 -6.49 -10.38 28.98
N SER A 155 -5.97 -11.46 28.38
CA SER A 155 -4.80 -11.36 27.51
C SER A 155 -5.09 -10.58 26.23
N PHE A 156 -6.28 -10.73 25.64
CA PHE A 156 -6.74 -9.91 24.52
C PHE A 156 -6.84 -8.42 24.90
N GLN A 157 -7.38 -8.09 26.08
CA GLN A 157 -7.46 -6.72 26.57
C GLN A 157 -6.07 -6.07 26.75
N VAL A 158 -5.09 -6.82 27.28
CA VAL A 158 -3.71 -6.33 27.43
C VAL A 158 -3.06 -6.12 26.06
N ALA A 159 -3.20 -7.07 25.13
CA ALA A 159 -2.68 -6.93 23.77
C ALA A 159 -3.33 -5.76 23.01
N GLN A 160 -4.65 -5.56 23.17
CA GLN A 160 -5.37 -4.43 22.60
C GLN A 160 -4.88 -3.09 23.16
N LYS A 161 -4.60 -3.01 24.48
CA LYS A 161 -4.03 -1.80 25.10
C LYS A 161 -2.63 -1.50 24.58
N GLN A 162 -1.76 -2.51 24.49
CA GLN A 162 -0.40 -2.34 23.92
C GLN A 162 -0.43 -1.90 22.45
N MET A 163 -1.36 -2.47 21.66
CA MET A 163 -1.56 -2.06 20.26
C MET A 163 -2.07 -0.61 20.16
N LEU A 164 -2.90 -0.17 21.10
CA LEU A 164 -3.39 1.21 21.16
C LEU A 164 -2.26 2.19 21.54
N GLU A 165 -1.47 1.86 22.56
CA GLU A 165 -0.29 2.65 22.96
C GLU A 165 0.73 2.78 21.81
N MET A 166 0.99 1.70 21.07
CA MET A 166 1.85 1.71 19.88
C MET A 166 1.26 2.54 18.73
N ASN A 167 -0.06 2.52 18.55
CA ASN A 167 -0.74 3.32 17.52
C ASN A 167 -0.66 4.81 17.88
N GLU A 168 -0.88 5.16 19.15
CA GLU A 168 -0.73 6.53 19.66
C GLU A 168 0.68 7.09 19.42
N THR A 169 1.74 6.31 19.70
CA THR A 169 3.12 6.75 19.40
C THR A 169 3.40 6.86 17.89
N ALA A 170 2.84 5.97 17.07
CA ALA A 170 2.96 6.05 15.62
C ALA A 170 2.21 7.27 15.03
N LEU A 171 1.06 7.64 15.60
CA LEU A 171 0.32 8.85 15.21
C LEU A 171 1.10 10.13 15.54
N VAL A 172 1.79 10.17 16.69
CA VAL A 172 2.67 11.29 17.03
C VAL A 172 3.83 11.38 16.03
N GLN A 173 4.48 10.26 15.69
CA GLN A 173 5.55 10.22 14.69
C GLN A 173 5.08 10.70 13.31
N LEU A 174 3.92 10.24 12.84
CA LEU A 174 3.33 10.69 11.58
C LEU A 174 3.00 12.19 11.59
N GLN A 175 2.55 12.74 12.72
CA GLN A 175 2.31 14.18 12.85
C GLN A 175 3.62 14.97 12.83
N GLU A 176 4.69 14.47 13.44
CA GLU A 176 6.03 15.07 13.36
C GLU A 176 6.58 15.05 11.92
N GLU A 177 6.41 13.94 11.19
CA GLU A 177 6.79 13.83 9.78
C GLU A 177 6.00 14.79 8.88
N ILE A 178 4.68 14.92 9.07
CA ILE A 178 3.84 15.90 8.38
C ILE A 178 4.33 17.32 8.65
N ASN A 179 4.58 17.67 9.91
CA ASN A 179 5.02 19.01 10.30
C ASN A 179 6.40 19.38 9.72
N GLU A 180 7.31 18.42 9.53
CA GLU A 180 8.60 18.71 8.88
C GLU A 180 8.49 18.73 7.35
N ALA A 181 7.60 17.92 6.76
CA ALA A 181 7.27 18.00 5.34
C ALA A 181 6.62 19.34 4.97
N GLU A 182 5.73 19.86 5.83
CA GLU A 182 5.10 21.19 5.70
C GLU A 182 6.16 22.30 5.72
N LYS A 183 7.02 22.37 6.75
CA LYS A 183 8.12 23.35 6.80
C LYS A 183 9.10 23.20 5.62
N SER A 184 9.30 21.99 5.12
CA SER A 184 10.11 21.77 3.92
C SER A 184 9.45 22.39 2.69
N ALA A 185 8.14 22.19 2.53
CA ALA A 185 7.34 22.80 1.47
C ALA A 185 7.37 24.33 1.54
N GLU A 186 7.14 24.93 2.72
CA GLU A 186 7.22 26.38 2.96
C GLU A 186 8.57 26.96 2.49
N ARG A 187 9.70 26.35 2.90
CA ARG A 187 11.05 26.78 2.49
C ARG A 187 11.26 26.67 0.98
N THR A 188 10.64 25.68 0.31
CA THR A 188 10.70 25.58 -1.15
C THR A 188 9.82 26.64 -1.83
N GLU A 189 8.66 26.98 -1.27
CA GLU A 189 7.79 28.05 -1.77
C GLU A 189 8.45 29.43 -1.63
N GLU A 190 9.05 29.75 -0.49
CA GLU A 190 9.88 30.95 -0.30
C GLU A 190 11.00 31.04 -1.35
N THR A 191 11.65 29.90 -1.64
CA THR A 191 12.71 29.82 -2.65
C THR A 191 12.19 30.02 -4.06
N ILE A 192 11.01 29.48 -4.39
CA ILE A 192 10.33 29.69 -5.68
C ILE A 192 9.97 31.17 -5.85
N LEU A 193 9.38 31.81 -4.82
CA LEU A 193 9.00 33.23 -4.85
C LEU A 193 10.24 34.13 -5.05
N ARG A 194 11.35 33.85 -4.34
CA ARG A 194 12.62 34.57 -4.54
C ARG A 194 13.12 34.42 -5.99
N LEU A 195 13.16 33.21 -6.52
CA LEU A 195 13.61 32.97 -7.90
C LEU A 195 12.69 33.62 -8.94
N GLN A 196 11.38 33.65 -8.72
CA GLN A 196 10.43 34.37 -9.60
C GLN A 196 10.70 35.87 -9.61
N HIS A 197 10.94 36.47 -8.45
CA HIS A 197 11.35 37.88 -8.33
C HIS A 197 12.67 38.14 -9.07
N ASP A 198 13.70 37.31 -8.87
CA ASP A 198 15.00 37.47 -9.51
C ASP A 198 14.89 37.36 -11.04
N ILE A 199 14.08 36.42 -11.55
CA ILE A 199 13.75 36.29 -12.98
C ILE A 199 13.04 37.55 -13.49
N GLN A 200 12.11 38.13 -12.73
CA GLN A 200 11.41 39.35 -13.13
C GLN A 200 12.38 40.56 -13.21
N VAL A 201 13.28 40.70 -12.23
CA VAL A 201 14.31 41.74 -12.24
C VAL A 201 15.25 41.55 -13.43
N LEU A 202 15.81 40.36 -13.63
CA LEU A 202 16.71 40.06 -14.75
C LEU A 202 16.03 40.29 -16.10
N LYS A 203 14.74 39.94 -16.23
CA LYS A 203 13.95 40.23 -17.44
C LYS A 203 13.85 41.73 -17.72
N SER A 204 13.61 42.55 -16.69
CA SER A 204 13.57 44.01 -16.87
C SER A 204 14.94 44.61 -17.25
N GLN A 205 16.04 44.10 -16.67
CA GLN A 205 17.40 44.51 -17.02
C GLN A 205 17.76 44.12 -18.46
N LEU A 206 17.40 42.89 -18.88
CA LEU A 206 17.58 42.42 -20.24
C LEU A 206 16.79 43.27 -21.24
N GLU A 207 15.55 43.66 -20.92
CA GLU A 207 14.74 44.54 -21.77
C GLU A 207 15.37 45.92 -21.94
N GLU A 208 15.96 46.51 -20.90
CA GLU A 208 16.65 47.80 -20.98
C GLU A 208 17.98 47.72 -21.73
N GLU A 209 18.80 46.69 -21.52
CA GLU A 209 20.01 46.48 -22.30
C GLU A 209 19.68 46.14 -23.77
N GLU A 210 18.58 45.43 -24.06
CA GLU A 210 18.10 45.20 -25.42
C GLU A 210 17.63 46.52 -26.07
N LYS A 211 16.91 47.39 -25.35
CA LYS A 211 16.56 48.75 -25.84
C LYS A 211 17.81 49.58 -26.15
N LYS A 212 18.86 49.47 -25.32
CA LYS A 212 20.14 50.16 -25.50
C LYS A 212 20.94 49.61 -26.68
N ALA A 213 21.01 48.29 -26.82
CA ALA A 213 21.60 47.62 -27.98
C ALA A 213 20.83 47.97 -29.27
N ARG A 214 19.50 47.95 -29.26
CA ARG A 214 18.66 48.35 -30.41
C ARG A 214 18.85 49.82 -30.81
N LYS A 215 19.17 50.72 -29.87
CA LYS A 215 19.54 52.12 -30.20
C LYS A 215 20.87 52.16 -30.95
N LEU A 216 21.91 51.49 -30.44
CA LEU A 216 23.22 51.37 -31.10
C LEU A 216 23.14 50.66 -32.46
N CYS A 217 22.32 49.61 -32.59
CA CYS A 217 22.15 48.87 -33.84
C CYS A 217 21.31 49.64 -34.87
N ARG A 218 20.36 50.50 -34.45
CA ARG A 218 19.66 51.40 -35.38
C ARG A 218 20.58 52.40 -36.07
N GLU A 219 21.67 52.81 -35.42
CA GLU A 219 22.76 53.59 -36.04
C GLU A 219 23.54 52.77 -37.10
N GLY A 220 23.41 51.44 -37.10
CA GLY A 220 23.93 50.54 -38.14
C GLY A 220 22.92 50.15 -39.24
N ASP A 221 21.63 50.45 -39.08
CA ASP A 221 20.61 50.27 -40.14
C ASP A 221 20.65 51.41 -41.18
N THR A 222 21.26 52.55 -40.83
CA THR A 222 21.75 53.50 -41.83
C THR A 222 22.88 52.85 -42.61
N LYS A 223 22.66 52.74 -43.93
CA LYS A 223 23.69 52.47 -44.93
C LYS A 223 25.00 53.20 -44.61
N GLU A 224 26.08 52.59 -45.06
CA GLU A 224 27.44 53.12 -45.10
C GLU A 224 28.30 52.89 -43.84
N LEU A 225 28.84 51.66 -43.76
CA LEU A 225 30.29 51.60 -43.95
C LEU A 225 30.58 52.39 -45.24
N HIS A 226 31.17 53.59 -45.16
CA HIS A 226 31.46 54.46 -46.31
C HIS A 226 32.58 53.87 -47.20
N LEU A 227 32.38 52.63 -47.63
CA LEU A 227 33.21 51.90 -48.58
C LEU A 227 32.75 52.31 -49.98
N PRO A 228 33.65 52.84 -50.83
CA PRO A 228 33.32 53.10 -52.22
C PRO A 228 32.77 51.83 -52.87
N GLU A 229 31.64 51.93 -53.59
CA GLU A 229 31.14 50.81 -54.37
C GLU A 229 32.24 50.35 -55.35
N LEU A 230 32.68 49.10 -55.23
CA LEU A 230 33.72 48.56 -56.09
C LEU A 230 33.25 48.60 -57.56
N PRO A 231 34.08 49.07 -58.51
CA PRO A 231 33.69 49.15 -59.91
C PRO A 231 33.26 47.78 -60.43
N LYS A 232 32.03 47.71 -60.99
CA LYS A 232 31.43 46.47 -61.53
C LYS A 232 32.32 45.77 -62.57
N CYS A 233 33.21 46.52 -63.22
CA CYS A 233 34.25 46.03 -64.12
C CYS A 233 35.16 44.96 -63.50
N SER A 234 35.37 44.98 -62.17
CA SER A 234 36.17 43.96 -61.47
C SER A 234 35.45 42.61 -61.32
N LEU A 235 34.12 42.58 -61.45
CA LEU A 235 33.28 41.38 -61.34
C LEU A 235 32.86 40.84 -62.71
N GLN A 236 33.16 41.57 -63.78
CA GLN A 236 32.78 41.27 -65.16
C GLN A 236 33.99 41.40 -66.10
N ALA A 237 35.13 40.86 -65.66
CA ALA A 237 36.21 40.54 -66.59
C ALA A 237 35.74 39.41 -67.50
N PRO A 238 35.83 39.54 -68.85
CA PRO A 238 35.54 38.44 -69.76
C PRO A 238 36.37 37.21 -69.41
N THR A 239 35.78 36.04 -69.53
CA THR A 239 36.50 34.79 -69.30
C THR A 239 37.56 34.63 -70.40
N LEU A 240 38.73 34.07 -70.10
CA LEU A 240 39.81 33.87 -71.09
C LEU A 240 39.33 33.20 -72.39
N GLN A 241 38.32 32.34 -72.28
CA GLN A 241 37.64 31.67 -73.39
C GLN A 241 36.92 32.65 -74.35
N GLU A 242 36.28 33.68 -73.80
CA GLU A 242 35.61 34.74 -74.57
C GLU A 242 36.65 35.67 -75.23
N GLU A 243 37.75 35.95 -74.53
CA GLU A 243 38.85 36.76 -75.07
C GLU A 243 39.56 36.06 -76.25
N ILE A 244 39.83 34.76 -76.14
CA ILE A 244 40.36 33.93 -77.25
C ILE A 244 39.43 33.96 -78.47
N LEU A 245 38.10 33.95 -78.26
CA LEU A 245 37.11 34.07 -79.34
C LEU A 245 37.09 35.47 -79.98
N MET A 246 37.60 36.52 -79.34
CA MET A 246 37.71 37.85 -79.94
C MET A 246 38.98 38.07 -80.77
N VAL A 247 39.95 37.14 -80.74
CA VAL A 247 41.20 37.25 -81.51
C VAL A 247 40.96 36.98 -83.00
N LYS A 248 41.39 37.90 -83.88
CA LYS A 248 41.13 37.82 -85.34
C LYS A 248 41.72 36.59 -86.06
N ASN A 249 42.71 35.90 -85.48
CA ASN A 249 43.34 34.70 -86.02
C ASN A 249 43.09 33.46 -85.16
N GLN A 250 41.82 33.20 -84.81
CA GLN A 250 41.40 32.08 -83.96
C GLN A 250 42.01 30.74 -84.40
N LYS A 251 42.01 30.43 -85.71
CA LYS A 251 42.44 29.13 -86.24
C LYS A 251 43.95 28.93 -86.12
N GLY A 252 44.75 29.95 -86.46
CA GLY A 252 46.21 29.89 -86.28
C GLY A 252 46.59 29.73 -84.82
N LEU A 253 45.99 30.53 -83.92
CA LEU A 253 46.23 30.40 -82.48
C LEU A 253 45.86 29.02 -81.93
N LEU A 254 44.77 28.41 -82.41
CA LEU A 254 44.36 27.06 -82.00
C LEU A 254 45.32 25.98 -82.52
N GLU A 255 45.83 26.12 -83.74
CA GLU A 255 46.85 25.23 -84.31
C GLU A 255 48.17 25.35 -83.53
N ASP A 256 48.63 26.58 -83.25
CA ASP A 256 49.83 26.85 -82.45
C ASP A 256 49.69 26.30 -81.01
N MET A 257 48.55 26.54 -80.35
CA MET A 257 48.27 25.97 -79.01
C MET A 257 48.28 24.45 -79.02
N ASN A 258 47.72 23.80 -80.04
CA ASN A 258 47.74 22.36 -80.19
C ASN A 258 49.18 21.84 -80.45
N THR A 259 49.98 22.55 -81.25
CA THR A 259 51.40 22.23 -81.45
C THR A 259 52.21 22.36 -80.15
N ILE A 260 51.94 23.39 -79.34
CA ILE A 260 52.56 23.57 -78.02
C ILE A 260 52.10 22.46 -77.06
N GLN A 261 50.82 22.11 -77.03
CA GLN A 261 50.25 21.02 -76.23
C GLN A 261 50.91 19.66 -76.56
N GLN A 262 51.19 19.41 -77.84
CA GLN A 262 51.82 18.17 -78.33
C GLN A 262 53.35 18.17 -78.25
N SER A 263 53.98 19.31 -77.92
CA SER A 263 55.43 19.43 -77.78
C SER A 263 55.99 18.43 -76.74
N ALA A 264 57.28 18.08 -76.90
CA ALA A 264 57.95 17.20 -75.95
C ALA A 264 58.01 17.85 -74.55
N ASP A 265 58.28 19.16 -74.49
CA ASP A 265 58.44 19.89 -73.24
C ASP A 265 57.13 19.98 -72.45
N MET A 266 55.99 20.24 -73.12
CA MET A 266 54.69 20.25 -72.45
C MET A 266 54.29 18.86 -71.94
N ARG A 267 54.58 17.79 -72.70
CA ARG A 267 54.36 16.40 -72.23
C ARG A 267 55.27 16.03 -71.05
N ASN A 268 56.51 16.50 -71.05
CA ASN A 268 57.43 16.32 -69.92
C ASN A 268 56.93 17.06 -68.66
N MET A 269 56.44 18.29 -68.82
CA MET A 269 55.81 19.08 -67.74
C MET A 269 54.55 18.39 -67.18
N LEU A 270 53.65 17.92 -68.05
CA LEU A 270 52.46 17.15 -67.65
C LEU A 270 52.82 15.89 -66.88
N THR A 271 53.76 15.08 -67.39
CA THR A 271 54.24 13.86 -66.71
C THR A 271 54.91 14.18 -65.36
N PHE A 272 55.59 15.33 -65.25
CA PHE A 272 56.20 15.78 -64.00
C PHE A 272 55.16 16.20 -62.96
N ILE A 273 54.12 16.93 -63.39
CA ILE A 273 52.99 17.33 -62.55
C ILE A 273 52.21 16.08 -62.08
N GLU A 274 51.93 15.14 -62.98
CA GLU A 274 51.28 13.86 -62.65
C GLU A 274 52.07 13.07 -61.61
N LYS A 275 53.40 12.96 -61.75
CA LYS A 275 54.30 12.36 -60.75
C LYS A 275 54.39 13.12 -59.42
N ILE A 276 54.06 14.41 -59.40
CA ILE A 276 53.94 15.16 -58.14
C ILE A 276 52.62 14.80 -57.47
N TYR A 277 51.49 14.84 -58.20
CA TYR A 277 50.19 14.47 -57.64
C TYR A 277 50.15 13.02 -57.14
N GLU A 278 50.67 12.07 -57.91
CA GLU A 278 50.81 10.67 -57.49
C GLU A 278 51.58 10.56 -56.17
N LYS A 279 52.62 11.37 -55.95
CA LYS A 279 53.39 11.39 -54.69
C LYS A 279 52.69 12.13 -53.54
N VAL A 280 51.79 13.07 -53.83
CA VAL A 280 51.04 13.81 -52.82
C VAL A 280 49.91 12.93 -52.25
N ASP A 281 49.28 12.09 -53.06
CA ASP A 281 48.23 11.16 -52.62
C ASP A 281 48.75 9.93 -51.83
N PHE A 282 50.07 9.83 -51.60
CA PHE A 282 50.71 8.83 -50.72
C PHE A 282 51.23 9.40 -49.38
N VAL A 283 50.77 10.60 -48.97
CA VAL A 283 51.09 11.25 -47.68
C VAL A 283 49.84 11.42 -46.81
#